data_AF-A0A8H6QVA6-F1
#
_entry.id   AF-A0A8H6QVA6-F1
#
_cell.length_a   1.000
_cell.length_b   1.000
_cell.length_c   1.000
_cell.angle_alpha   90.00
_cell.angle_beta   90.00
_cell.angle_gamma   90.00
#
_symmetry.space_group_name_H-M   'P 1'
#
loop_
_entity.id
_entity.type
_entity.pdbx_description
1 polymer ?
#
loop_
_entity_poly.entity_id
_entity_poly.type
_entity_poly.pdbx_seq_one_letter_code
_entity_poly.pdbx_strand_id
1 'polypeptide(L)'
;MVGDTIPKLAVLSDADNLLLAEIAKYGAAHAKRAYGDWSSSSLKGWKDELLQQSIQPIPQFAYTHGKNATDSAMIIDAMDLLYTGRYDGFCLVSSDSDFTRLAARIRESGLVVYGFGEQKTPKPFIAACDKFIHTENLVHLDELVPHADSTIAPGNSSPAKKAQNDQHLASRLRASVEAASDDDGWARLSMSVAS
;
A
#
# COMPACT_ATOMS: atom_id res chain seq x y z
N MET A 1 11.91 -15.40 26.30
CA MET A 1 12.06 -13.95 26.01
C MET A 1 11.92 -13.78 24.51
N VAL A 2 10.70 -13.59 24.01
CA VAL A 2 10.50 -13.18 22.61
C VAL A 2 10.53 -11.66 22.67
N GLY A 3 11.67 -11.06 22.31
CA GLY A 3 11.72 -9.62 22.13
C GLY A 3 10.84 -9.25 20.94
N ASP A 4 10.05 -8.19 21.06
CA ASP A 4 9.35 -7.56 19.94
C ASP A 4 10.38 -7.06 18.92
N THR A 5 10.86 -7.96 18.07
CA THR A 5 11.73 -7.60 16.96
C THR A 5 10.84 -7.22 15.79
N ILE A 6 10.95 -5.95 15.37
CA ILE A 6 10.25 -5.44 14.19
C ILE A 6 10.66 -6.30 12.98
N PRO A 7 9.70 -6.90 12.25
CA PRO A 7 10.00 -7.79 11.14
C PRO A 7 10.77 -7.05 10.03
N LYS A 8 11.79 -7.69 9.50
CA LYS A 8 12.64 -7.16 8.42
C LYS A 8 12.01 -7.50 7.08
N LEU A 9 11.53 -6.50 6.37
CA LEU A 9 10.82 -6.69 5.11
C LEU A 9 11.70 -6.32 3.92
N ALA A 10 11.61 -7.14 2.87
CA ALA A 10 12.08 -6.80 1.53
C ALA A 10 10.91 -6.25 0.70
N VAL A 11 11.08 -5.05 0.17
CA VAL A 11 10.05 -4.33 -0.58
C VAL A 11 10.44 -4.26 -2.04
N LEU A 12 9.59 -4.81 -2.89
CA LEU A 12 9.73 -4.81 -4.34
C LEU A 12 8.49 -4.20 -4.98
N SER A 13 8.70 -3.19 -5.81
CA SER A 13 7.65 -2.39 -6.43
C SER A 13 7.88 -2.28 -7.93
N ASP A 14 6.84 -2.52 -8.71
CA ASP A 14 6.78 -2.04 -10.09
C ASP A 14 6.63 -0.51 -10.06
N ALA A 15 7.43 0.21 -10.86
CA ALA A 15 7.59 1.67 -10.78
C ALA A 15 6.28 2.44 -11.04
N ASP A 16 5.26 1.79 -11.61
CA ASP A 16 3.92 2.36 -11.75
C ASP A 16 3.18 2.51 -10.40
N ASN A 17 3.58 1.76 -9.36
CA ASN A 17 2.96 1.74 -8.04
C ASN A 17 4.00 1.95 -6.93
N LEU A 18 4.47 3.19 -6.76
CA LEU A 18 5.42 3.60 -5.72
C LEU A 18 4.68 4.03 -4.44
N LEU A 19 4.08 3.07 -3.73
CA LEU A 19 3.37 3.31 -2.46
C LEU A 19 4.13 2.71 -1.30
N LEU A 20 4.99 3.52 -0.68
CA LEU A 20 5.97 3.04 0.30
C LEU A 20 5.73 3.59 1.71
N ALA A 21 5.07 4.73 1.84
CA ALA A 21 4.75 5.36 3.12
C ALA A 21 3.97 4.42 4.06
N GLU A 22 3.12 3.54 3.52
CA GLU A 22 2.31 2.63 4.33
C GLU A 22 3.05 1.34 4.74
N ILE A 23 4.11 0.96 4.03
CA ILE A 23 4.80 -0.31 4.29
C ILE A 23 5.46 -0.32 5.67
N ALA A 24 5.80 0.86 6.19
CA ALA A 24 6.34 1.05 7.54
C ALA A 24 5.41 0.51 8.65
N LYS A 25 4.10 0.37 8.39
CA LYS A 25 3.13 -0.19 9.36
C LYS A 25 3.26 -1.71 9.53
N TYR A 26 3.88 -2.39 8.58
CA TYR A 26 4.00 -3.85 8.56
C TYR A 26 5.35 -4.34 9.06
N GLY A 27 6.38 -3.49 9.02
CA GLY A 27 7.72 -3.83 9.44
C GLY A 27 8.75 -2.81 8.98
N ALA A 28 10.01 -3.11 9.25
CA ALA A 28 11.13 -2.27 8.83
C ALA A 28 11.56 -2.68 7.42
N ALA A 29 11.39 -1.79 6.44
CA ALA A 29 11.81 -1.99 5.06
C ALA A 29 13.35 -1.93 4.92
N HIS A 30 14.00 -3.10 4.91
CA HIS A 30 15.46 -3.24 4.88
C HIS A 30 16.04 -3.31 3.46
N ALA A 31 15.24 -3.76 2.49
CA ALA A 31 15.53 -3.62 1.07
C ALA A 31 14.34 -2.95 0.42
N LYS A 32 14.60 -1.92 -0.39
CA LYS A 32 13.58 -1.18 -1.15
C LYS A 32 14.05 -1.09 -2.58
N ARG A 33 13.36 -1.77 -3.50
CA ARG A 33 13.69 -1.79 -4.92
C ARG A 33 12.46 -1.41 -5.74
N ALA A 34 12.64 -0.50 -6.68
CA ALA A 34 11.63 -0.10 -7.64
C ALA A 34 12.10 -0.45 -9.06
N TYR A 35 11.30 -1.18 -9.83
CA TYR A 35 11.67 -1.69 -11.16
C TYR A 35 10.93 -0.92 -12.23
N GLY A 36 11.64 -0.38 -13.21
CA GLY A 36 10.99 0.34 -14.30
C GLY A 36 11.97 0.98 -15.27
N ASP A 37 11.42 1.56 -16.34
CA ASP A 37 12.18 2.32 -17.32
C ASP A 37 12.35 3.77 -16.87
N TRP A 38 13.38 4.03 -16.06
CA TRP A 38 13.70 5.38 -15.56
C TRP A 38 14.13 6.37 -16.64
N SER A 39 14.25 5.95 -17.90
CA SER A 39 14.45 6.86 -19.04
C SER A 39 13.14 7.47 -19.54
N SER A 40 11.99 6.85 -19.22
CA SER A 40 10.66 7.32 -19.57
C SER A 40 10.30 8.64 -18.87
N SER A 41 9.58 9.51 -19.57
CA SER A 41 9.07 10.77 -19.00
C SER A 41 8.11 10.57 -17.84
N SER A 42 7.39 9.44 -17.80
CA SER A 42 6.40 9.13 -16.76
C SER A 42 7.04 8.95 -15.37
N LEU A 43 8.30 8.50 -15.32
CA LEU A 43 9.01 8.24 -14.06
C LEU A 43 9.89 9.41 -13.59
N LYS A 44 9.99 10.50 -14.36
CA LYS A 44 10.85 11.66 -14.01
C LYS A 44 10.45 12.35 -12.71
N GLY A 45 9.16 12.36 -12.36
CA GLY A 45 8.66 12.95 -11.12
C GLY A 45 9.01 12.17 -9.86
N TRP A 46 9.38 10.89 -9.99
CA TRP A 46 9.61 10.00 -8.86
C TRP A 46 11.06 10.00 -8.36
N LYS A 47 11.99 10.65 -9.08
CA LYS A 47 13.41 10.65 -8.73
C LYS A 47 13.66 11.19 -7.32
N ASP A 48 12.99 12.28 -6.95
CA ASP A 48 13.17 12.90 -5.64
C ASP A 48 12.55 12.04 -4.53
N GLU A 49 11.38 11.44 -4.77
CA GLU A 49 10.74 10.49 -3.84
C GLU A 49 11.61 9.25 -3.60
N LEU A 50 12.19 8.68 -4.67
CA LEU A 50 13.11 7.56 -4.58
C LEU A 50 14.30 7.85 -3.65
N LEU A 51 14.88 9.04 -3.79
CA LEU A 51 16.00 9.49 -2.97
C LEU A 51 15.59 9.73 -1.52
N GLN A 52 14.48 10.44 -1.29
CA GLN A 52 13.98 10.75 0.05
C GLN A 52 13.68 9.47 0.84
N GLN A 53 13.09 8.48 0.18
CA GLN A 53 12.72 7.21 0.81
C GLN A 53 13.82 6.15 0.71
N SER A 54 15.03 6.49 0.22
CA SER A 54 16.15 5.54 0.08
C SER A 54 15.77 4.25 -0.65
N ILE A 55 15.06 4.38 -1.77
CA ILE A 55 14.67 3.28 -2.65
C ILE A 55 15.69 3.15 -3.75
N GLN A 56 16.13 1.94 -3.99
CA GLN A 56 17.04 1.65 -5.09
C GLN A 56 16.25 1.54 -6.40
N PRO A 57 16.43 2.45 -7.37
CA PRO A 57 15.89 2.27 -8.71
C PRO A 57 16.65 1.15 -9.42
N ILE A 58 15.92 0.16 -9.93
CA ILE A 58 16.44 -0.92 -10.77
C ILE A 58 15.98 -0.63 -12.22
N PRO A 59 16.89 -0.17 -13.09
CA PRO A 59 16.55 0.17 -14.47
C PRO A 59 16.26 -1.07 -15.30
N GLN A 60 15.13 -1.04 -16.01
CA GLN A 60 14.74 -2.05 -16.96
C GLN A 60 14.66 -1.46 -18.35
N PHE A 61 15.59 -1.86 -19.21
CA PHE A 61 15.63 -1.43 -20.61
C PHE A 61 14.79 -2.40 -21.44
N ALA A 62 13.61 -1.95 -21.88
CA ALA A 62 12.79 -2.74 -22.77
C ALA A 62 13.44 -2.79 -24.17
N TYR A 63 14.06 -3.93 -24.53
CA TYR A 63 14.56 -4.16 -25.89
C TYR A 63 13.43 -4.38 -26.92
N THR A 64 12.21 -4.67 -26.44
CA THR A 64 10.97 -4.76 -27.23
C THR A 64 9.80 -4.28 -26.37
N HIS A 65 8.97 -3.37 -26.88
CA HIS A 65 7.77 -2.89 -26.18
C HIS A 65 6.80 -4.04 -25.86
N GLY A 66 6.28 -4.08 -24.63
CA GLY A 66 5.20 -4.98 -24.21
C GLY A 66 5.62 -6.37 -23.69
N LYS A 67 6.84 -6.55 -23.19
CA LYS A 67 7.26 -7.79 -22.52
C LYS A 67 7.50 -7.58 -21.03
N ASN A 68 7.20 -8.62 -20.25
CA ASN A 68 7.31 -8.76 -18.79
C ASN A 68 8.77 -8.73 -18.27
N ALA A 69 9.61 -7.84 -18.83
CA ALA A 69 11.02 -7.71 -18.46
C ALA A 69 11.16 -7.16 -17.03
N THR A 70 10.31 -6.20 -16.67
CA THR A 70 10.20 -5.67 -15.31
C THR A 70 9.84 -6.78 -14.32
N ASP A 71 8.80 -7.56 -14.62
CA ASP A 71 8.34 -8.63 -13.74
C ASP A 71 9.40 -9.73 -13.59
N SER A 72 10.04 -10.11 -14.70
CA SER A 72 11.11 -11.12 -14.68
C SER A 72 12.28 -10.67 -13.81
N ALA A 73 12.73 -9.42 -13.94
CA ALA A 73 13.81 -8.89 -13.12
C ALA A 73 13.41 -8.81 -11.65
N MET A 74 12.19 -8.38 -11.36
CA MET A 74 11.68 -8.31 -10.00
C MET A 74 11.57 -9.70 -9.35
N ILE A 75 11.12 -10.71 -10.09
CA ILE A 75 11.05 -12.10 -9.63
C ILE A 75 12.44 -12.66 -9.32
N ILE A 76 13.42 -12.42 -10.20
CA ILE A 76 14.80 -12.87 -10.00
C ILE A 76 15.36 -12.25 -8.72
N ASP A 77 15.24 -10.93 -8.58
CA ASP A 77 15.73 -10.21 -7.41
C ASP A 77 15.02 -10.63 -6.11
N ALA A 78 13.71 -10.88 -6.16
CA ALA A 78 12.96 -11.39 -5.01
C ALA A 78 13.50 -12.76 -4.55
N MET A 79 13.79 -13.65 -5.50
CA MET A 79 14.34 -14.97 -5.21
C MET A 79 15.75 -14.87 -4.64
N ASP A 80 16.60 -14.01 -5.18
CA ASP A 80 17.95 -13.79 -4.64
C ASP A 80 17.88 -13.27 -3.20
N LEU A 81 17.00 -12.30 -2.93
CA LEU A 81 16.76 -11.80 -1.57
C LEU A 81 16.23 -12.89 -0.64
N LEU A 82 15.30 -13.72 -1.11
CA LEU A 82 14.73 -14.84 -0.37
C LEU A 82 15.83 -15.80 0.09
N TYR A 83 16.72 -16.20 -0.82
CA TYR A 83 17.81 -17.13 -0.52
C TYR A 83 18.95 -16.52 0.32
N THR A 84 18.96 -15.20 0.56
CA THR A 84 19.89 -14.63 1.56
C THR A 84 19.53 -15.02 2.99
N GLY A 85 18.26 -15.38 3.28
CA GLY A 85 17.80 -15.73 4.62
C GLY A 85 17.83 -14.56 5.63
N ARG A 86 17.86 -13.31 5.15
CA ARG A 86 18.01 -12.10 6.00
C ARG A 86 16.69 -11.38 6.31
N TYR A 87 15.60 -11.77 5.65
CA TYR A 87 14.31 -11.09 5.72
C TYR A 87 13.26 -12.03 6.34
N ASP A 88 12.34 -11.44 7.09
CA ASP A 88 11.24 -12.13 7.75
C ASP A 88 9.97 -12.13 6.87
N GLY A 89 9.96 -11.30 5.82
CA GLY A 89 8.82 -11.17 4.91
C GLY A 89 9.09 -10.30 3.69
N PHE A 90 8.12 -10.30 2.78
CA PHE A 90 8.17 -9.60 1.51
C PHE A 90 6.94 -8.72 1.32
N CYS A 91 7.16 -7.53 0.77
CA CYS A 91 6.11 -6.65 0.27
C CYS A 91 6.22 -6.61 -1.26
N LEU A 92 5.20 -7.14 -1.94
CA LEU A 92 5.09 -7.14 -3.39
C LEU A 92 4.07 -6.08 -3.80
N VAL A 93 4.54 -4.98 -4.39
CA VAL A 93 3.69 -3.87 -4.83
C VAL A 93 3.47 -3.98 -6.33
N SER A 94 2.38 -4.65 -6.72
CA SER A 94 1.95 -4.85 -8.10
C SER A 94 0.47 -5.22 -8.18
N SER A 95 -0.15 -4.96 -9.33
CA SER A 95 -1.50 -5.42 -9.67
C SER A 95 -1.49 -6.61 -10.66
N ASP A 96 -0.32 -7.13 -11.04
CA ASP A 96 -0.18 -8.23 -12.01
C ASP A 96 -0.34 -9.61 -11.35
N SER A 97 -1.08 -10.49 -12.03
CA SER A 97 -1.21 -11.90 -11.65
C SER A 97 0.07 -12.72 -11.80
N ASP A 98 1.06 -12.28 -12.58
CA ASP A 98 2.29 -13.03 -12.81
C ASP A 98 3.11 -13.28 -11.52
N PHE A 99 2.93 -12.43 -10.51
CA PHE A 99 3.57 -12.58 -9.20
C PHE A 99 2.91 -13.64 -8.29
N THR A 100 1.81 -14.28 -8.72
CA THR A 100 1.11 -15.32 -7.95
C THR A 100 2.03 -16.46 -7.52
N ARG A 101 2.87 -16.96 -8.45
CA ARG A 101 3.80 -18.07 -8.14
C ARG A 101 4.94 -17.64 -7.23
N LEU A 102 5.40 -16.39 -7.36
CA LEU A 102 6.42 -15.82 -6.47
C LEU A 102 5.90 -15.72 -5.03
N ALA A 103 4.69 -15.16 -4.85
CA ALA A 103 4.05 -15.05 -3.54
C ALA A 103 3.86 -16.41 -2.87
N ALA A 104 3.33 -17.39 -3.60
CA ALA A 104 3.19 -18.76 -3.11
C ALA A 104 4.55 -19.35 -2.70
N ARG A 105 5.60 -19.15 -3.49
CA ARG A 105 6.94 -19.68 -3.21
C ARG A 105 7.59 -19.08 -1.97
N ILE A 106 7.42 -17.77 -1.74
CA ILE A 106 7.92 -17.10 -0.54
C ILE A 106 7.20 -17.67 0.70
N ARG A 107 5.89 -17.89 0.62
CA ARG A 107 5.10 -18.50 1.71
C ARG A 107 5.47 -19.96 1.97
N GLU A 108 5.74 -20.74 0.93
CA GLU A 108 6.29 -22.10 1.06
C GLU A 108 7.62 -22.11 1.82
N SER A 109 8.37 -21.01 1.78
CA SER A 109 9.63 -20.84 2.52
C SER A 109 9.41 -20.37 3.97
N GLY A 110 8.16 -20.21 4.41
CA GLY A 110 7.79 -19.84 5.78
C GLY A 110 7.82 -18.33 6.07
N LEU A 111 7.97 -17.48 5.05
CA LEU A 111 8.01 -16.03 5.21
C LEU A 111 6.64 -15.40 4.90
N VAL A 112 6.34 -14.27 5.54
CA VAL A 112 5.08 -13.55 5.31
C VAL A 112 5.13 -12.78 3.98
N VAL A 113 4.03 -12.80 3.24
CA VAL A 113 3.87 -12.02 2.00
C VAL A 113 2.73 -11.01 2.14
N TYR A 114 3.09 -9.74 2.01
CA TYR A 114 2.16 -8.62 1.88
C TYR A 114 2.04 -8.22 0.41
N GLY A 115 0.85 -8.35 -0.16
CA GLY A 115 0.54 -7.86 -1.49
C GLY A 115 -0.05 -6.45 -1.43
N PHE A 116 0.34 -5.59 -2.38
CA PHE A 116 -0.22 -4.26 -2.54
C PHE A 116 -0.56 -4.06 -4.01
N GLY A 117 -1.80 -3.66 -4.30
CA GLY A 117 -2.23 -3.43 -5.68
C GLY A 117 -3.62 -2.80 -5.75
N GLU A 118 -4.08 -2.48 -6.95
CA GLU A 118 -5.37 -1.86 -7.18
C GLU A 118 -6.54 -2.81 -6.85
N GLN A 119 -7.75 -2.28 -6.71
CA GLN A 119 -8.99 -3.05 -6.55
C GLN A 119 -9.23 -4.04 -7.71
N LYS A 120 -8.73 -3.74 -8.90
CA LYS A 120 -8.83 -4.61 -10.09
C LYS A 120 -7.87 -5.81 -10.07
N THR A 121 -7.01 -5.93 -9.05
CA THR A 121 -6.01 -6.99 -8.97
C THR A 121 -6.66 -8.38 -9.04
N PRO A 122 -6.14 -9.30 -9.86
CA PRO A 122 -6.72 -10.64 -10.00
C PRO A 122 -6.76 -11.42 -8.68
N LYS A 123 -7.89 -12.09 -8.43
CA LYS A 123 -8.09 -12.95 -7.24
C LYS A 123 -6.97 -13.97 -6.97
N PRO A 124 -6.35 -14.61 -7.99
CA PRO A 124 -5.26 -15.55 -7.75
C PRO A 124 -4.07 -14.92 -7.01
N PHE A 125 -3.69 -13.70 -7.36
CA PHE A 125 -2.57 -13.01 -6.71
C PHE A 125 -2.93 -12.62 -5.27
N ILE A 126 -4.14 -12.08 -5.06
CA ILE A 126 -4.66 -11.74 -3.73
C ILE A 126 -4.62 -12.97 -2.81
N ALA A 127 -5.08 -14.13 -3.29
CA ALA A 127 -5.11 -15.37 -2.52
C ALA A 127 -3.71 -15.99 -2.27
N ALA A 128 -2.74 -15.65 -3.11
CA ALA A 128 -1.36 -16.10 -2.94
C ALA A 128 -0.63 -15.33 -1.83
N CYS A 129 -1.06 -14.13 -1.47
CA CYS A 129 -0.51 -13.34 -0.36
C CYS A 129 -1.13 -13.74 1.00
N ASP A 130 -0.44 -13.47 2.11
CA ASP A 130 -1.02 -13.65 3.45
C ASP A 130 -1.94 -12.48 3.82
N LYS A 131 -1.57 -11.28 3.39
CA LYS A 131 -2.42 -10.09 3.49
C LYS A 131 -2.30 -9.27 2.21
N PHE A 132 -3.42 -8.78 1.71
CA PHE A 132 -3.48 -7.92 0.54
C PHE A 132 -4.05 -6.55 0.91
N ILE A 133 -3.41 -5.49 0.44
CA ILE A 133 -3.77 -4.10 0.71
C ILE A 133 -4.10 -3.43 -0.62
N HIS A 134 -5.32 -2.90 -0.71
CA HIS A 134 -5.73 -2.12 -1.87
C HIS A 134 -5.18 -0.71 -1.80
N THR A 135 -4.53 -0.27 -2.88
CA THR A 135 -3.84 1.03 -2.95
C THR A 135 -4.79 2.21 -2.81
N GLU A 136 -6.05 2.07 -3.24
CA GLU A 136 -7.09 3.09 -3.14
C GLU A 136 -7.48 3.39 -1.69
N ASN A 137 -7.36 2.40 -0.80
CA ASN A 137 -7.61 2.60 0.64
C ASN A 137 -6.51 3.44 1.29
N LEU A 138 -5.32 3.54 0.67
CA LEU A 138 -4.17 4.27 1.19
C LEU A 138 -4.30 5.76 0.93
N VAL A 139 -4.82 6.14 -0.23
CA VAL A 139 -5.03 7.55 -0.60
C VAL A 139 -6.03 8.23 0.34
N HIS A 140 -7.04 7.51 0.81
CA HIS A 140 -8.02 8.03 1.77
C HIS A 140 -7.49 8.18 3.21
N LEU A 141 -6.37 7.52 3.55
CA LEU A 141 -5.79 7.62 4.90
C LEU A 141 -4.94 8.89 5.06
N ASP A 142 -4.27 9.35 4.00
CA ASP A 142 -3.50 10.60 4.03
C ASP A 142 -4.39 11.85 4.14
N GLU A 143 -5.62 11.81 3.62
CA GLU A 143 -6.59 12.91 3.77
C GLU A 143 -7.15 13.05 5.20
N LEU A 144 -6.98 12.03 6.05
CA LEU A 144 -7.50 12.00 7.43
C LEU A 144 -6.45 12.37 8.48
N VAL A 145 -5.19 12.58 8.08
CA VAL A 145 -4.15 13.10 8.97
C VAL A 145 -4.11 14.62 8.79
N PRO A 146 -4.63 15.43 9.74
CA PRO A 146 -4.50 16.87 9.63
C PRO A 146 -3.02 17.23 9.72
N HIS A 147 -2.41 17.58 8.59
CA HIS A 147 -1.12 18.25 8.57
C HIS A 147 -1.27 19.57 9.30
N ALA A 148 -0.84 19.59 10.57
CA ALA A 148 -0.63 20.78 11.36
C ALA A 148 0.62 21.53 10.88
N ASP A 149 0.62 21.96 9.62
CA ASP A 149 1.31 23.19 9.23
C ASP A 149 0.83 23.63 7.84
N SER A 150 -0.11 24.55 7.83
CA SER A 150 -0.38 25.40 6.66
C SER A 150 -0.90 26.73 7.19
N THR A 151 0.06 27.64 7.32
CA THR A 151 -0.11 29.08 7.42
C THR A 151 -1.26 29.57 6.55
N ILE A 152 -2.15 30.32 7.19
CA ILE A 152 -3.33 30.95 6.62
C ILE A 152 -2.92 31.97 5.55
N ALA A 153 -3.37 31.75 4.30
CA ALA A 153 -3.57 32.81 3.32
C ALA A 153 -4.86 32.53 2.53
N PRO A 154 -5.77 33.50 2.35
CA PRO A 154 -7.12 33.25 1.86
C PRO A 154 -7.20 33.34 0.33
N GLY A 155 -7.80 32.33 -0.31
CA GLY A 155 -8.02 32.30 -1.75
C GLY A 155 -9.31 31.58 -2.13
N ASN A 156 -10.35 32.37 -2.40
CA ASN A 156 -11.65 32.06 -3.04
C ASN A 156 -11.91 30.63 -3.55
N SER A 157 -12.89 29.95 -2.95
CA SER A 157 -13.72 28.96 -3.65
C SER A 157 -15.16 28.98 -3.11
N SER A 158 -16.12 29.04 -4.03
CA SER A 158 -17.54 29.38 -3.84
C SER A 158 -18.33 28.42 -2.93
N PRO A 159 -19.43 28.87 -2.26
CA PRO A 159 -20.06 28.15 -1.15
C PRO A 159 -21.02 27.02 -1.55
N ALA A 160 -21.30 26.81 -2.84
CA ALA A 160 -22.47 26.04 -3.26
C ALA A 160 -22.28 24.51 -3.33
N LYS A 161 -21.04 24.00 -3.38
CA LYS A 161 -20.79 22.54 -3.52
C LYS A 161 -20.44 21.80 -2.21
N LYS A 162 -20.06 22.50 -1.14
CA LYS A 162 -19.80 21.88 0.18
C LYS A 162 -21.08 21.51 0.93
N ALA A 163 -22.14 22.30 0.80
CA ALA A 163 -23.38 22.09 1.56
C ALA A 163 -24.15 20.79 1.18
N GLN A 164 -24.06 20.34 -0.08
CA GLN A 164 -24.70 19.09 -0.52
C GLN A 164 -23.99 17.84 0.01
N ASN A 165 -22.66 17.88 0.12
CA ASN A 165 -21.89 16.74 0.62
C ASN A 165 -22.06 16.57 2.14
N ASP A 166 -22.16 17.68 2.88
CA ASP A 166 -22.40 17.68 4.32
C ASP A 166 -23.80 17.16 4.69
N GLN A 167 -24.84 17.49 3.91
CA GLN A 167 -26.19 16.97 4.16
C GLN A 167 -26.28 15.45 3.94
N HIS A 168 -25.57 14.92 2.94
CA HIS A 168 -25.55 13.50 2.64
C HIS A 168 -24.69 12.69 3.64
N LEU A 169 -23.58 13.25 4.13
CA LEU A 169 -22.83 12.62 5.22
C LEU A 169 -23.63 12.63 6.53
N ALA A 170 -24.29 13.75 6.84
CA ALA A 170 -25.08 13.88 8.06
C ALA A 170 -26.31 12.96 8.06
N SER A 171 -26.91 12.65 6.89
CA SER A 171 -28.00 11.67 6.81
C SER A 171 -27.51 10.24 7.01
N ARG A 172 -26.33 9.89 6.48
CA ARG A 172 -25.75 8.54 6.68
C ARG A 172 -25.29 8.30 8.12
N LEU A 173 -24.70 9.31 8.77
CA LEU A 173 -24.32 9.21 10.18
C LEU A 173 -25.54 9.08 11.09
N ARG A 174 -26.61 9.85 10.82
CA ARG A 174 -27.89 9.69 11.55
C ARG A 174 -28.49 8.30 11.34
N ALA A 175 -28.52 7.80 10.12
CA ALA A 175 -29.05 6.46 9.84
C ALA A 175 -28.27 5.36 10.58
N SER A 176 -26.93 5.48 10.67
CA SER A 176 -26.11 4.53 11.43
C SER A 176 -26.32 4.63 12.94
N VAL A 177 -26.57 5.84 13.48
CA VAL A 177 -26.89 6.05 14.90
C VAL A 177 -28.27 5.52 15.24
N GLU A 178 -29.26 5.72 14.38
CA GLU A 178 -30.61 5.20 14.55
C GLU A 178 -30.62 3.67 14.51
N ALA A 179 -29.88 3.08 13.56
CA ALA A 179 -29.75 1.62 13.45
C ALA A 179 -28.96 0.97 14.61
N ALA A 180 -28.19 1.76 15.36
CA ALA A 180 -27.41 1.31 16.52
C ALA A 180 -28.00 1.75 17.87
N SER A 181 -29.17 2.39 17.87
CA SER A 181 -29.89 2.81 19.08
C SER A 181 -30.89 1.73 19.49
N ASP A 182 -30.91 1.39 20.78
CA ASP A 182 -31.96 0.54 21.36
C ASP A 182 -33.28 1.32 21.54
N ASP A 183 -34.37 0.66 21.95
CA ASP A 183 -35.75 1.20 22.06
C ASP A 183 -35.89 2.43 23.01
N ASP A 184 -34.86 2.73 23.79
CA ASP A 184 -34.76 3.93 24.64
C ASP A 184 -33.99 5.11 23.99
N GLY A 185 -33.60 5.01 22.71
CA GLY A 185 -32.99 6.11 21.93
C GLY A 185 -31.52 6.41 22.23
N TRP A 186 -30.80 5.49 22.90
CA TRP A 186 -29.38 5.62 23.19
C TRP A 186 -28.54 4.66 22.35
N ALA A 187 -27.54 5.19 21.62
CA ALA A 187 -26.53 4.41 20.92
C ALA A 187 -25.33 4.10 21.82
N ARG A 188 -25.02 2.82 22.04
CA ARG A 188 -23.87 2.39 22.87
C ARG A 188 -22.57 2.33 22.04
N LEU A 189 -21.65 3.26 22.31
CA LEU A 189 -20.28 3.23 21.79
C LEU A 189 -19.32 2.65 22.84
N SER A 190 -19.25 1.33 22.96
CA SER A 190 -18.19 0.69 23.74
C SER A 190 -17.75 -0.64 23.13
N MET A 191 -16.46 -0.71 22.82
CA MET A 191 -15.71 -1.92 22.49
C MET A 191 -15.46 -2.70 23.78
N SER A 192 -15.92 -3.94 23.86
CA SER A 192 -15.64 -4.82 25.00
C SER A 192 -14.15 -5.18 24.98
N VAL A 193 -13.39 -4.67 25.95
CA VAL A 193 -12.11 -5.25 26.34
C VAL A 193 -12.46 -6.41 27.28
N ALA A 194 -12.42 -7.63 26.75
CA ALA A 194 -12.46 -8.84 27.57
C ALA A 194 -11.02 -9.28 27.86
N SER A 195 -10.78 -9.56 29.13
CA SER A 195 -9.52 -9.95 29.78
C SER A 195 -8.93 -11.27 29.29
#